data_AF-A0A382DXN0-F1
#
_entry.id   AF-A0A382DXN0-F1
#
_cell.length_a   1.000
_cell.length_b   1.000
_cell.length_c   1.000
_cell.angle_alpha   90.00
_cell.angle_beta   90.00
_cell.angle_gamma   90.00
#
_symmetry.space_group_name_H-M   'P 1'
#
loop_
_entity.id
_entity.type
_entity.pdbx_description
1 polymer ?
#
loop_
_entity_poly.entity_id
_entity_poly.type
_entity_poly.pdbx_seq_one_letter_code
_entity_poly.pdbx_strand_id
1 'polypeptide(L)'
;RDPDTDEMFIRVFDDGKGIPENKWKDAMMLGLQRTRKKSDLGVYGVGLKLSSLSQANEVTVASGHKGKFGQRRISAGHIKETGRNELLLTDTGSAAFNDSRGRMIEEEWSTMVLLEDIHTERYFATLDMERNAALEKEVNRIRCHLGLTFERAIRSKLLGGTVLKFQGREIAPIDPFMRWEEHARFGTIVEPTFTVNANIEGKKIPVRVTPAIIPHRKQRRDQKRCAGVEKGYLRANDMQGLYIYRNDRLIQYGGWNGMYGDMLEPHKTLGKVSVDIPPGYEAEFGLSPTKTDIRLPMEFAKQLLDRLSEPKQWGQIKKGSKSKLTFREAFEHRYKTEGKPAKLKESKKPGKPAKGDTKESASRFDPSKTTRKKPVKPKPVVRDISKDGPDTVVVIDNDAEGSRELMREIRRWKI
;
A
#
# COMPACT_ATOMS: atom_id res chain seq x y z
N ARG A 1 -22.98 -6.52 -4.04
CA ARG A 1 -24.02 -6.15 -3.07
C ARG A 1 -24.91 -7.35 -2.91
N ASP A 2 -25.42 -7.56 -1.72
CA ASP A 2 -26.40 -8.59 -1.43
C ASP A 2 -27.69 -8.26 -2.24
N PRO A 3 -28.26 -9.22 -2.98
CA PRO A 3 -29.43 -8.96 -3.82
C PRO A 3 -30.71 -8.66 -3.01
N ASP A 4 -30.79 -9.12 -1.76
CA ASP A 4 -31.98 -8.96 -0.92
C ASP A 4 -31.93 -7.66 -0.13
N THR A 5 -30.74 -7.25 0.34
CA THR A 5 -30.57 -6.08 1.21
C THR A 5 -29.94 -4.86 0.53
N ASP A 6 -29.39 -5.01 -0.68
CA ASP A 6 -28.51 -4.04 -1.36
C ASP A 6 -27.28 -3.62 -0.52
N GLU A 7 -26.96 -4.35 0.55
CA GLU A 7 -25.79 -4.08 1.37
C GLU A 7 -24.50 -4.58 0.70
N MET A 8 -23.37 -3.97 1.02
CA MET A 8 -22.09 -4.46 0.54
C MET A 8 -21.58 -5.62 1.38
N PHE A 9 -20.90 -6.54 0.70
CA PHE A 9 -20.15 -7.62 1.31
C PHE A 9 -18.81 -7.76 0.60
N ILE A 10 -17.83 -8.36 1.27
CA ILE A 10 -16.57 -8.76 0.66
C ILE A 10 -16.42 -10.26 0.81
N ARG A 11 -16.07 -10.93 -0.29
CA ARG A 11 -15.71 -12.34 -0.27
C ARG A 11 -14.32 -12.57 -0.82
N VAL A 12 -13.60 -13.50 -0.21
CA VAL A 12 -12.27 -13.94 -0.62
C VAL A 12 -12.29 -15.45 -0.70
N PHE A 13 -11.84 -15.99 -1.82
CA PHE A 13 -11.64 -17.43 -2.02
C PHE A 13 -10.15 -17.75 -2.16
N ASP A 14 -9.74 -18.92 -1.68
CA ASP A 14 -8.43 -19.50 -1.98
C ASP A 14 -8.50 -21.00 -2.26
N ASP A 15 -7.61 -21.47 -3.11
CA ASP A 15 -7.40 -22.86 -3.54
C ASP A 15 -6.29 -23.55 -2.72
N GLY A 16 -6.10 -23.10 -1.48
CA GLY A 16 -5.17 -23.71 -0.54
C GLY A 16 -5.58 -25.12 -0.07
N LYS A 17 -5.00 -25.56 1.05
CA LYS A 17 -5.23 -26.91 1.60
C LYS A 17 -6.48 -27.01 2.48
N GLY A 18 -7.19 -25.91 2.67
CA GLY A 18 -8.26 -25.78 3.66
C GLY A 18 -7.82 -25.93 5.13
N ILE A 19 -8.79 -25.88 6.02
CA ILE A 19 -8.61 -25.91 7.49
C ILE A 19 -8.98 -27.30 8.02
N PRO A 20 -8.02 -28.06 8.60
CA PRO A 20 -8.32 -29.32 9.29
C PRO A 20 -9.26 -29.12 10.48
N GLU A 21 -10.09 -30.12 10.79
CA GLU A 21 -11.09 -30.03 11.86
C GLU A 21 -10.51 -29.61 13.22
N ASN A 22 -9.37 -30.20 13.58
CA ASN A 22 -8.67 -29.89 14.84
C ASN A 22 -7.96 -28.52 14.85
N LYS A 23 -8.03 -27.74 13.75
CA LYS A 23 -7.37 -26.44 13.60
C LYS A 23 -8.34 -25.27 13.48
N TRP A 24 -9.65 -25.49 13.57
CA TRP A 24 -10.64 -24.40 13.56
C TRP A 24 -10.47 -23.42 14.71
N LYS A 25 -10.30 -23.92 15.94
CA LYS A 25 -10.07 -23.07 17.11
C LYS A 25 -8.83 -22.20 16.90
N ASP A 26 -7.70 -22.81 16.50
CA ASP A 26 -6.45 -22.11 16.19
C ASP A 26 -6.57 -21.14 14.99
N ALA A 27 -7.47 -21.42 14.04
CA ALA A 27 -7.65 -20.59 12.86
C ALA A 27 -8.42 -19.31 13.20
N MET A 28 -9.43 -19.43 14.05
CA MET A 28 -10.33 -18.34 14.42
C MET A 28 -9.86 -17.55 15.64
N MET A 29 -8.94 -18.09 16.43
CA MET A 29 -8.36 -17.39 17.58
C MET A 29 -7.56 -16.15 17.13
N LEU A 30 -7.88 -15.00 17.73
CA LEU A 30 -7.09 -13.78 17.60
C LEU A 30 -5.77 -13.94 18.37
N GLY A 31 -4.68 -13.42 17.81
CA GLY A 31 -3.37 -13.40 18.48
C GLY A 31 -2.56 -14.69 18.42
N LEU A 32 -3.12 -15.82 17.93
CA LEU A 32 -2.35 -17.07 17.88
C LEU A 32 -1.27 -17.04 16.79
N GLN A 33 -0.01 -16.94 17.22
CA GLN A 33 1.16 -17.13 16.38
C GLN A 33 1.29 -18.62 16.02
N ARG A 34 1.51 -18.91 14.73
CA ARG A 34 1.86 -20.25 14.25
C ARG A 34 3.34 -20.25 13.89
N THR A 35 4.01 -21.38 14.08
CA THR A 35 5.36 -21.60 13.50
C THR A 35 5.24 -21.48 11.98
N ARG A 36 5.85 -20.43 11.41
CA ARG A 36 5.72 -20.06 10.00
C ARG A 36 7.05 -20.17 9.27
N LYS A 37 6.99 -20.38 7.96
CA LYS A 37 8.20 -20.33 7.14
C LYS A 37 8.64 -18.87 7.00
N LYS A 38 9.95 -18.63 6.94
CA LYS A 38 10.50 -17.28 6.72
C LYS A 38 9.97 -16.61 5.45
N SER A 39 9.57 -17.41 4.45
CA SER A 39 8.96 -16.97 3.20
C SER A 39 7.49 -16.52 3.30
N ASP A 40 6.81 -16.74 4.44
CA ASP A 40 5.37 -16.48 4.54
C ASP A 40 5.05 -14.97 4.51
N LEU A 41 4.03 -14.60 3.71
CA LEU A 41 3.60 -13.20 3.55
C LEU A 41 3.02 -12.56 4.81
N GLY A 42 2.62 -13.35 5.81
CA GLY A 42 2.10 -12.88 7.09
C GLY A 42 3.04 -13.19 8.25
N VAL A 43 3.35 -12.17 9.08
CA VAL A 43 4.14 -12.36 10.32
C VAL A 43 3.24 -12.77 11.47
N TYR A 44 2.13 -12.06 11.69
CA TYR A 44 1.57 -11.93 13.03
C TYR A 44 0.40 -12.85 13.41
N GLY A 45 -0.06 -13.74 12.53
CA GLY A 45 -1.25 -14.58 12.83
C GLY A 45 -2.61 -13.84 12.83
N VAL A 46 -2.58 -12.52 13.06
CA VAL A 46 -3.75 -11.66 13.29
C VAL A 46 -4.27 -10.92 12.07
N GLY A 47 -3.45 -10.77 11.03
CA GLY A 47 -3.72 -9.83 9.92
C GLY A 47 -5.09 -10.03 9.28
N LEU A 48 -5.43 -11.25 8.86
CA LEU A 48 -6.74 -11.53 8.26
C LEU A 48 -7.88 -11.19 9.22
N LYS A 49 -7.82 -11.65 10.47
CA LYS A 49 -8.95 -11.54 11.41
C LYS A 49 -9.14 -10.12 11.92
N LEU A 50 -8.06 -9.44 12.30
CA LEU A 50 -8.13 -8.02 12.69
C LEU A 50 -8.53 -7.14 11.50
N SER A 51 -8.02 -7.40 10.30
CA SER A 51 -8.47 -6.67 9.12
C SER A 51 -9.94 -6.92 8.84
N SER A 52 -10.41 -8.17 8.86
CA SER A 52 -11.83 -8.51 8.66
C SER A 52 -12.75 -7.82 9.67
N LEU A 53 -12.41 -7.91 10.96
CA LEU A 53 -13.21 -7.31 12.04
C LEU A 53 -13.15 -5.77 12.05
N SER A 54 -12.10 -5.17 11.49
CA SER A 54 -12.04 -3.72 11.30
C SER A 54 -12.93 -3.18 10.19
N GLN A 55 -13.49 -4.08 9.36
CA GLN A 55 -14.28 -3.71 8.18
C GLN A 55 -15.74 -4.16 8.27
N ALA A 56 -16.02 -5.21 9.04
CA ALA A 56 -17.29 -5.94 9.02
C ALA A 56 -17.70 -6.37 10.43
N ASN A 57 -19.00 -6.38 10.71
CA ASN A 57 -19.54 -6.91 11.96
C ASN A 57 -19.79 -8.42 11.91
N GLU A 58 -19.92 -8.98 10.71
CA GLU A 58 -20.12 -10.40 10.48
C GLU A 58 -18.96 -10.96 9.65
N VAL A 59 -18.23 -11.93 10.21
CA VAL A 59 -17.08 -12.57 9.57
C VAL A 59 -17.26 -14.07 9.57
N THR A 60 -17.56 -14.63 8.40
CA THR A 60 -17.75 -16.07 8.20
C THR A 60 -16.53 -16.66 7.49
N VAL A 61 -15.94 -17.71 8.06
CA VAL A 61 -14.90 -18.51 7.41
C VAL A 61 -15.45 -19.90 7.19
N ALA A 62 -15.47 -20.34 5.93
CA ALA A 62 -15.85 -21.70 5.54
C ALA A 62 -14.67 -22.36 4.84
N SER A 63 -14.43 -23.64 5.07
CA SER A 63 -13.27 -24.34 4.50
C SER A 63 -13.51 -25.84 4.34
N GLY A 64 -13.04 -26.38 3.23
CA GLY A 64 -13.01 -27.81 2.94
C GLY A 64 -11.60 -28.38 3.12
N HIS A 65 -11.46 -29.43 3.93
CA HIS A 65 -10.20 -30.17 4.09
C HIS A 65 -10.44 -31.67 3.99
N LYS A 66 -9.84 -32.31 2.97
CA LYS A 66 -9.95 -33.77 2.72
C LYS A 66 -11.41 -34.27 2.75
N GLY A 67 -12.29 -33.58 2.03
CA GLY A 67 -13.72 -33.91 1.94
C GLY A 67 -14.56 -33.51 3.16
N LYS A 68 -13.96 -32.92 4.21
CA LYS A 68 -14.70 -32.40 5.37
C LYS A 68 -14.89 -30.90 5.25
N PHE A 69 -16.14 -30.46 5.33
CA PHE A 69 -16.49 -29.05 5.38
C PHE A 69 -16.59 -28.59 6.84
N GLY A 70 -16.07 -27.40 7.12
CA GLY A 70 -16.30 -26.71 8.38
C GLY A 70 -16.55 -25.22 8.15
N GLN A 71 -17.23 -24.61 9.10
CA GLN A 71 -17.50 -23.18 9.12
C GLN A 71 -17.41 -22.62 10.52
N ARG A 72 -16.87 -21.42 10.67
CA ARG A 72 -16.95 -20.63 11.89
C ARG A 72 -17.29 -19.18 11.55
N ARG A 73 -18.25 -18.62 12.28
CA ARG A 73 -18.64 -17.23 12.16
C ARG A 73 -18.34 -16.48 13.45
N ILE A 74 -17.87 -15.26 13.29
CA ILE A 74 -17.71 -14.27 14.34
C ILE A 74 -18.72 -13.16 14.07
N SER A 75 -19.54 -12.83 15.08
CA SER A 75 -20.64 -11.86 14.98
C SER A 75 -20.53 -10.82 16.09
N ALA A 76 -20.40 -9.55 15.72
CA ALA A 76 -20.47 -8.44 16.68
C ALA A 76 -21.88 -8.26 17.24
N GLY A 77 -22.93 -8.61 16.47
CA GLY A 77 -24.32 -8.63 16.93
C GLY A 77 -24.52 -9.62 18.08
N HIS A 78 -24.10 -10.87 17.90
CA HIS A 78 -24.16 -11.91 18.92
C HIS A 78 -23.46 -11.51 20.22
N ILE A 79 -22.26 -10.94 20.11
CA ILE A 79 -21.49 -10.46 21.28
C ILE A 79 -22.25 -9.34 22.00
N LYS A 80 -22.86 -8.41 21.26
CA LYS A 80 -23.63 -7.29 21.84
C LYS A 80 -24.89 -7.78 22.56
N GLU A 81 -25.59 -8.76 22.00
CA GLU A 81 -26.84 -9.30 22.53
C GLU A 81 -26.63 -10.20 23.75
N THR A 82 -25.64 -11.10 23.66
CA THR A 82 -25.42 -12.15 24.67
C THR A 82 -24.34 -11.81 25.69
N GLY A 83 -23.46 -10.86 25.36
CA GLY A 83 -22.25 -10.57 26.13
C GLY A 83 -21.17 -11.65 26.03
N ARG A 84 -21.34 -12.67 25.17
CA ARG A 84 -20.43 -13.82 25.07
C ARG A 84 -19.59 -13.76 23.81
N ASN A 85 -18.30 -14.08 23.95
CA ASN A 85 -17.36 -14.21 22.85
C ASN A 85 -17.32 -15.66 22.36
N GLU A 86 -18.28 -16.04 21.52
CA GLU A 86 -18.45 -17.41 21.03
C GLU A 86 -18.19 -17.49 19.51
N LEU A 87 -17.58 -18.60 19.08
CA LEU A 87 -17.49 -18.93 17.66
C LEU A 87 -18.77 -19.64 17.23
N LEU A 88 -19.53 -19.00 16.36
CA LEU A 88 -20.79 -19.55 15.87
C LEU A 88 -20.53 -20.60 14.80
N LEU A 89 -21.27 -21.70 14.86
CA LEU A 89 -21.27 -22.74 13.83
C LEU A 89 -22.30 -22.46 12.73
N THR A 90 -23.29 -21.62 13.04
CA THR A 90 -24.35 -21.20 12.14
C THR A 90 -23.86 -20.15 11.13
N ASP A 91 -24.49 -20.13 9.97
CA ASP A 91 -24.34 -19.08 8.97
C ASP A 91 -25.29 -17.90 9.23
N THR A 92 -25.18 -16.85 8.40
CA THR A 92 -26.06 -15.69 8.39
C THR A 92 -27.40 -15.95 7.71
N GLY A 93 -27.53 -17.03 6.94
CA GLY A 93 -28.70 -17.30 6.10
C GLY A 93 -28.92 -16.28 4.98
N SER A 94 -28.01 -15.30 4.81
CA SER A 94 -28.15 -14.22 3.82
C SER A 94 -28.02 -14.75 2.38
N ALA A 95 -28.55 -14.00 1.42
CA ALA A 95 -28.32 -14.31 0.01
C ALA A 95 -26.83 -14.24 -0.35
N ALA A 96 -26.07 -13.28 0.20
CA ALA A 96 -24.63 -13.20 0.01
C ALA A 96 -23.90 -14.45 0.51
N PHE A 97 -24.30 -15.01 1.66
CA PHE A 97 -23.75 -16.26 2.17
C PHE A 97 -24.10 -17.43 1.26
N ASN A 98 -25.36 -17.58 0.90
CA ASN A 98 -25.84 -18.68 0.06
C ASN A 98 -25.16 -18.69 -1.32
N ASP A 99 -25.08 -17.53 -1.99
CA ASP A 99 -24.35 -17.35 -3.25
C ASP A 99 -22.85 -17.68 -3.09
N SER A 100 -22.22 -17.18 -2.03
CA SER A 100 -20.78 -17.38 -1.83
C SER A 100 -20.44 -18.83 -1.51
N ARG A 101 -21.28 -19.52 -0.72
CA ARG A 101 -21.15 -20.95 -0.45
C ARG A 101 -21.39 -21.79 -1.71
N GLY A 102 -22.40 -21.45 -2.51
CA GLY A 102 -22.66 -22.11 -3.80
C GLY A 102 -21.43 -22.03 -4.71
N ARG A 103 -20.91 -20.82 -4.92
CA ARG A 103 -19.70 -20.60 -5.73
C ARG A 103 -18.45 -21.26 -5.16
N MET A 104 -18.30 -21.33 -3.83
CA MET A 104 -17.18 -22.06 -3.21
C MET A 104 -17.18 -23.52 -3.65
N ILE A 105 -18.36 -24.15 -3.70
CA ILE A 105 -18.52 -25.55 -4.05
C ILE A 105 -18.39 -25.75 -5.57
N GLU A 106 -19.14 -24.97 -6.35
CA GLU A 106 -19.20 -25.09 -7.81
C GLU A 106 -17.86 -24.79 -8.49
N GLU A 107 -17.09 -23.83 -7.96
CA GLU A 107 -15.78 -23.46 -8.47
C GLU A 107 -14.61 -24.15 -7.72
N GLU A 108 -14.92 -25.14 -6.88
CA GLU A 108 -13.95 -25.99 -6.16
C GLU A 108 -12.92 -25.22 -5.29
N TRP A 109 -13.34 -24.10 -4.68
CA TRP A 109 -12.49 -23.34 -3.77
C TRP A 109 -12.31 -24.06 -2.42
N SER A 110 -11.10 -24.01 -1.88
CA SER A 110 -10.78 -24.68 -0.61
C SER A 110 -11.29 -23.92 0.61
N THR A 111 -11.26 -22.59 0.57
CA THR A 111 -11.61 -21.73 1.70
C THR A 111 -12.30 -20.48 1.20
N MET A 112 -13.31 -20.05 1.94
CA MET A 112 -14.04 -18.81 1.78
C MET A 112 -13.92 -17.98 3.05
N VAL A 113 -13.65 -16.69 2.89
CA VAL A 113 -13.83 -15.67 3.92
C VAL A 113 -14.89 -14.70 3.41
N LEU A 114 -15.99 -14.57 4.14
CA LEU A 114 -17.10 -13.67 3.83
C LEU A 114 -17.22 -12.63 4.94
N LEU A 115 -17.31 -11.37 4.52
CA LEU A 115 -17.48 -10.20 5.36
C LEU A 115 -18.82 -9.54 5.01
N GLU A 116 -19.72 -9.49 5.97
CA GLU A 116 -21.07 -8.93 5.86
C GLU A 116 -21.25 -7.81 6.91
N ASP A 117 -22.26 -6.96 6.72
CA ASP A 117 -22.47 -5.74 7.53
C ASP A 117 -21.19 -4.87 7.56
N ILE A 118 -20.83 -4.36 6.37
CA ILE A 118 -19.65 -3.53 6.15
C ILE A 118 -19.90 -2.11 6.69
N HIS A 119 -19.48 -1.86 7.92
CA HIS A 119 -19.63 -0.54 8.55
C HIS A 119 -18.68 0.53 7.97
N THR A 120 -17.71 0.15 7.14
CA THR A 120 -16.78 1.09 6.48
C THR A 120 -17.29 1.65 5.14
N GLU A 121 -18.48 1.24 4.67
CA GLU A 121 -19.13 1.77 3.47
C GLU A 121 -19.18 3.31 3.45
N ARG A 122 -19.41 3.90 4.63
CA ARG A 122 -19.57 5.35 4.80
C ARG A 122 -18.31 6.16 4.43
N TYR A 123 -17.14 5.52 4.32
CA TYR A 123 -15.87 6.23 4.12
C TYR A 123 -15.51 6.54 2.66
N PHE A 124 -16.20 5.96 1.68
CA PHE A 124 -15.92 6.24 0.26
C PHE A 124 -17.08 6.91 -0.49
N ALA A 125 -18.27 7.00 0.11
CA ALA A 125 -19.35 7.83 -0.40
C ALA A 125 -18.99 9.30 -0.18
N THR A 126 -18.66 10.03 -1.24
CA THR A 126 -18.49 11.49 -1.17
C THR A 126 -19.82 12.18 -1.44
N LEU A 127 -20.07 13.33 -0.80
CA LEU A 127 -21.32 14.10 -0.94
C LEU A 127 -21.61 14.55 -2.38
N ASP A 128 -20.61 14.53 -3.26
CA ASP A 128 -20.61 15.06 -4.62
C ASP A 128 -20.69 13.98 -5.72
N MET A 129 -20.80 12.69 -5.37
CA MET A 129 -20.78 11.59 -6.32
C MET A 129 -21.90 10.59 -6.07
N GLU A 130 -22.58 10.17 -7.13
CA GLU A 130 -23.55 9.08 -7.07
C GLU A 130 -22.88 7.81 -6.51
N ARG A 131 -23.57 7.11 -5.59
CA ARG A 131 -23.02 5.94 -4.87
C ARG A 131 -22.38 4.89 -5.79
N ASN A 132 -22.97 4.66 -6.96
CA ASN A 132 -22.47 3.69 -7.94
C ASN A 132 -21.16 4.15 -8.60
N ALA A 133 -21.04 5.43 -8.95
CA ALA A 133 -19.81 5.99 -9.50
C ALA A 133 -18.67 6.00 -8.47
N ALA A 134 -18.99 6.27 -7.20
CA ALA A 134 -18.02 6.20 -6.10
C ALA A 134 -17.50 4.76 -5.92
N LEU A 135 -18.38 3.77 -5.96
CA LEU A 135 -18.03 2.35 -5.89
C LEU A 135 -17.15 1.93 -7.07
N GLU A 136 -17.50 2.31 -8.31
CA GLU A 136 -16.70 1.97 -9.49
C GLU A 136 -15.28 2.57 -9.42
N LYS A 137 -15.17 3.81 -8.94
CA LYS A 137 -13.87 4.46 -8.71
C LYS A 137 -13.04 3.69 -7.68
N GLU A 138 -13.67 3.22 -6.61
CA GLU A 138 -12.99 2.44 -5.57
C GLU A 138 -12.57 1.06 -6.06
N VAL A 139 -13.41 0.37 -6.83
CA VAL A 139 -13.09 -0.89 -7.54
C VAL A 139 -11.84 -0.74 -8.41
N ASN A 140 -11.74 0.36 -9.16
CA ASN A 140 -10.57 0.63 -10.00
C ASN A 140 -9.30 0.89 -9.17
N ARG A 141 -9.41 1.58 -8.02
CA ARG A 141 -8.30 1.79 -7.11
C ARG A 141 -7.82 0.49 -6.47
N ILE A 142 -8.74 -0.37 -6.04
CA ILE A 142 -8.43 -1.70 -5.50
C ILE A 142 -7.67 -2.53 -6.53
N ARG A 143 -8.15 -2.59 -7.79
CA ARG A 143 -7.45 -3.31 -8.87
C ARG A 143 -6.01 -2.83 -9.05
N CYS A 144 -5.81 -1.51 -9.09
CA CYS A 144 -4.48 -0.91 -9.20
C CYS A 144 -3.62 -1.26 -7.97
N HIS A 145 -4.18 -1.13 -6.76
CA HIS A 145 -3.49 -1.44 -5.53
C HIS A 145 -3.06 -2.90 -5.45
N LEU A 146 -3.93 -3.86 -5.80
CA LEU A 146 -3.58 -5.28 -5.85
C LEU A 146 -2.46 -5.55 -6.87
N GLY A 147 -2.54 -4.94 -8.06
CA GLY A 147 -1.52 -5.09 -9.09
C GLY A 147 -0.15 -4.54 -8.70
N LEU A 148 -0.11 -3.45 -7.93
CA LEU A 148 1.11 -2.89 -7.33
C LEU A 148 1.63 -3.76 -6.17
N THR A 149 0.72 -4.13 -5.25
CA THR A 149 1.05 -4.82 -4.00
C THR A 149 1.66 -6.19 -4.22
N PHE A 150 1.11 -6.92 -5.20
CA PHE A 150 1.48 -8.29 -5.52
C PHE A 150 2.24 -8.40 -6.85
N GLU A 151 2.80 -7.30 -7.38
CA GLU A 151 3.50 -7.29 -8.68
C GLU A 151 4.54 -8.41 -8.79
N ARG A 152 5.45 -8.50 -7.81
CA ARG A 152 6.51 -9.52 -7.80
C ARG A 152 5.95 -10.92 -7.59
N ALA A 153 4.96 -11.06 -6.71
CA ALA A 153 4.31 -12.35 -6.45
C ALA A 153 3.65 -12.92 -7.72
N ILE A 154 2.87 -12.09 -8.43
CA ILE A 154 2.19 -12.46 -9.68
C ILE A 154 3.21 -12.78 -10.79
N ARG A 155 4.33 -12.06 -10.87
CA ARG A 155 5.38 -12.31 -11.87
C ARG A 155 6.25 -13.53 -11.55
N SER A 156 6.33 -13.92 -10.28
CA SER A 156 7.27 -14.94 -9.84
C SER A 156 6.84 -16.32 -10.32
N LYS A 157 7.62 -16.88 -11.25
CA LYS A 157 7.48 -18.29 -11.66
C LYS A 157 7.80 -19.26 -10.51
N LEU A 158 8.61 -18.84 -9.54
CA LEU A 158 9.02 -19.64 -8.38
C LEU A 158 7.88 -19.84 -7.37
N LEU A 159 6.87 -18.96 -7.37
CA LEU A 159 5.67 -19.09 -6.53
C LEU A 159 4.56 -19.90 -7.20
N GLY A 160 4.86 -20.61 -8.29
CA GLY A 160 3.92 -21.50 -8.96
C GLY A 160 2.89 -20.80 -9.85
N GLY A 161 3.11 -19.53 -10.21
CA GLY A 161 2.20 -18.79 -11.08
C GLY A 161 0.90 -18.39 -10.39
N THR A 162 0.99 -17.71 -9.24
CA THR A 162 -0.17 -17.23 -8.49
C THR A 162 -1.07 -16.35 -9.36
N VAL A 163 -2.31 -16.78 -9.57
CA VAL A 163 -3.34 -16.00 -10.28
C VAL A 163 -4.20 -15.28 -9.26
N LEU A 164 -4.14 -13.95 -9.24
CA LEU A 164 -5.00 -13.12 -8.42
C LEU A 164 -6.16 -12.59 -9.26
N LYS A 165 -7.40 -12.88 -8.86
CA LYS A 165 -8.61 -12.34 -9.50
C LYS A 165 -9.34 -11.38 -8.57
N PHE A 166 -9.90 -10.32 -9.13
CA PHE A 166 -10.80 -9.40 -8.42
C PHE A 166 -12.06 -9.20 -9.25
N GLN A 167 -13.21 -9.55 -8.66
CA GLN A 167 -14.51 -9.61 -9.35
C GLN A 167 -14.43 -10.41 -10.68
N GLY A 168 -13.88 -11.62 -10.60
CA GLY A 168 -13.76 -12.55 -11.74
C GLY A 168 -12.67 -12.21 -12.77
N ARG A 169 -12.11 -11.00 -12.73
CA ARG A 169 -11.07 -10.56 -13.68
C ARG A 169 -9.68 -10.67 -13.07
N GLU A 170 -8.73 -11.20 -13.83
CA GLU A 170 -7.33 -11.26 -13.41
C GLU A 170 -6.74 -9.87 -13.16
N ILE A 171 -5.88 -9.81 -12.15
CA ILE A 171 -5.08 -8.64 -11.79
C ILE A 171 -3.73 -8.75 -12.48
N ALA A 172 -3.48 -7.84 -13.42
CA ALA A 172 -2.17 -7.74 -14.06
C ALA A 172 -1.13 -7.14 -13.09
N PRO A 173 0.13 -7.62 -13.12
CA PRO A 173 1.20 -7.07 -12.30
C PRO A 173 1.59 -5.66 -12.78
N ILE A 174 1.62 -4.70 -11.85
CA ILE A 174 1.95 -3.29 -12.14
C ILE A 174 3.32 -2.98 -11.54
N ASP A 175 4.34 -2.86 -12.40
CA ASP A 175 5.68 -2.49 -11.95
C ASP A 175 5.74 -0.97 -11.69
N PRO A 176 5.85 -0.53 -10.41
CA PRO A 176 5.83 0.89 -10.09
C PRO A 176 7.08 1.63 -10.57
N PHE A 177 8.14 0.90 -10.93
CA PHE A 177 9.39 1.46 -11.43
C PHE A 177 9.36 1.67 -12.93
N MET A 178 8.27 1.31 -13.64
CA MET A 178 8.14 1.54 -15.08
C MET A 178 9.30 0.95 -15.89
N ARG A 179 9.81 -0.23 -15.51
CA ARG A 179 11.04 -0.79 -16.13
C ARG A 179 10.91 -1.12 -17.62
N TRP A 180 9.68 -1.22 -18.14
CA TRP A 180 9.42 -1.39 -19.58
C TRP A 180 9.71 -0.11 -20.40
N GLU A 181 9.89 1.03 -19.75
CA GLU A 181 10.27 2.29 -20.41
C GLU A 181 11.78 2.27 -20.73
N GLU A 182 12.18 1.56 -21.79
CA GLU A 182 13.58 1.32 -22.15
C GLU A 182 14.22 2.35 -23.12
N HIS A 183 13.68 3.57 -23.24
CA HIS A 183 14.28 4.57 -24.14
C HIS A 183 15.71 4.91 -23.71
N ALA A 184 16.71 4.79 -24.59
CA ALA A 184 18.14 4.92 -24.23
C ALA A 184 18.50 6.20 -23.45
N ARG A 185 17.83 7.32 -23.76
CA ARG A 185 18.04 8.61 -23.08
C ARG A 185 17.05 8.93 -21.96
N PHE A 186 15.79 8.51 -22.14
CA PHE A 186 14.65 9.03 -21.37
C PHE A 186 13.98 7.95 -20.53
N GLY A 187 14.30 6.69 -20.79
CA GLY A 187 13.74 5.54 -20.12
C GLY A 187 14.13 5.44 -18.65
N THR A 188 13.50 4.49 -17.97
CA THR A 188 13.79 4.16 -16.59
C THR A 188 15.24 3.72 -16.46
N ILE A 189 15.95 4.34 -15.52
CA ILE A 189 17.30 3.95 -15.14
C ILE A 189 17.17 3.16 -13.85
N VAL A 190 17.53 1.89 -13.87
CA VAL A 190 17.58 1.04 -12.68
C VAL A 190 19.03 0.75 -12.37
N GLU A 191 19.47 1.08 -11.16
CA GLU A 191 20.83 0.78 -10.73
C GLU A 191 20.95 -0.66 -10.24
N PRO A 192 22.16 -1.26 -10.29
CA PRO A 192 22.42 -2.54 -9.65
C PRO A 192 22.00 -2.52 -8.18
N THR A 193 21.39 -3.62 -7.74
CA THR A 193 21.05 -3.82 -6.35
C THR A 193 22.33 -3.84 -5.51
N PHE A 194 22.34 -3.06 -4.44
CA PHE A 194 23.40 -3.10 -3.43
C PHE A 194 22.83 -3.41 -2.05
N THR A 195 23.72 -3.74 -1.13
CA THR A 195 23.37 -4.04 0.25
C THR A 195 23.72 -2.87 1.15
N VAL A 196 22.79 -2.51 2.05
CA VAL A 196 23.03 -1.62 3.19
C VAL A 196 22.85 -2.46 4.45
N ASN A 197 23.80 -2.40 5.37
CA ASN A 197 23.76 -3.19 6.59
C ASN A 197 23.03 -2.43 7.70
N ALA A 198 21.81 -2.84 8.03
CA ALA A 198 21.13 -2.33 9.21
C ALA A 198 21.79 -2.93 10.46
N ASN A 199 22.17 -2.09 11.42
CA ASN A 199 22.65 -2.53 12.71
C ASN A 199 21.46 -2.76 13.64
N ILE A 200 21.21 -4.02 14.00
CA ILE A 200 20.07 -4.42 14.82
C ILE A 200 20.62 -5.34 15.91
N GLU A 201 20.51 -4.92 17.17
CA GLU A 201 21.01 -5.67 18.33
C GLU A 201 22.49 -6.09 18.19
N GLY A 202 23.33 -5.21 17.64
CA GLY A 202 24.75 -5.48 17.38
C GLY A 202 25.04 -6.40 16.19
N LYS A 203 24.00 -6.86 15.47
CA LYS A 203 24.15 -7.66 14.24
C LYS A 203 24.02 -6.78 13.01
N LYS A 204 24.88 -7.02 12.01
CA LYS A 204 24.80 -6.39 10.69
C LYS A 204 23.87 -7.20 9.80
N ILE A 205 22.66 -6.69 9.59
CA ILE A 205 21.63 -7.34 8.79
C ILE A 205 21.64 -6.78 7.37
N PRO A 206 21.89 -7.61 6.34
CA PRO A 206 21.98 -7.14 4.96
C PRO A 206 20.59 -6.83 4.40
N VAL A 207 20.36 -5.57 4.01
CA VAL A 207 19.13 -5.12 3.36
C VAL A 207 19.42 -4.82 1.89
N ARG A 208 18.66 -5.41 0.98
CA ARG A 208 18.82 -5.17 -0.46
C ARG A 208 18.10 -3.90 -0.87
N VAL A 209 18.80 -3.07 -1.63
CA VAL A 209 18.33 -1.75 -2.07
C VAL A 209 18.56 -1.61 -3.57
N THR A 210 17.52 -1.17 -4.29
CA THR A 210 17.58 -0.92 -5.73
C THR A 210 17.01 0.47 -6.06
N PRO A 211 17.86 1.47 -6.32
CA PRO A 211 17.41 2.77 -6.80
C PRO A 211 16.99 2.72 -8.26
N ALA A 212 16.03 3.55 -8.62
CA ALA A 212 15.68 3.84 -9.99
C ALA A 212 15.23 5.29 -10.20
N ILE A 213 15.37 5.77 -11.43
CA ILE A 213 14.87 7.06 -11.88
C ILE A 213 13.92 6.83 -13.06
N ILE A 214 12.64 7.12 -12.86
CA ILE A 214 11.60 6.93 -13.89
C ILE A 214 11.64 8.06 -14.94
N PRO A 215 11.10 7.85 -16.15
CA PRO A 215 10.91 8.90 -17.15
C PRO A 215 10.02 10.03 -16.66
N HIS A 216 10.31 11.26 -17.09
CA HIS A 216 9.36 12.36 -16.97
C HIS A 216 8.08 12.06 -17.78
N ARG A 217 6.92 12.50 -17.29
CA ARG A 217 5.59 12.24 -17.91
C ARG A 217 5.50 12.53 -19.40
N LYS A 218 6.22 13.55 -19.88
CA LYS A 218 6.25 13.96 -21.30
C LYS A 218 7.13 13.09 -22.20
N GLN A 219 8.00 12.26 -21.61
CA GLN A 219 8.95 11.41 -22.34
C GLN A 219 8.60 9.92 -22.29
N ARG A 220 7.48 9.57 -21.64
CA ARG A 220 7.02 8.18 -21.55
C ARG A 220 6.55 7.72 -22.93
N ARG A 221 7.01 6.55 -23.36
CA ARG A 221 6.57 5.94 -24.62
C ARG A 221 5.18 5.33 -24.49
N ASP A 222 4.93 4.59 -23.41
CA ASP A 222 3.62 4.01 -23.14
C ASP A 222 2.85 4.86 -22.11
N GLN A 223 2.29 5.98 -22.58
CA GLN A 223 1.57 6.92 -21.73
C GLN A 223 0.36 6.27 -21.04
N LYS A 224 -0.33 5.34 -21.72
CA LYS A 224 -1.53 4.68 -21.19
C LYS A 224 -1.18 3.74 -20.03
N ARG A 225 -0.17 2.89 -20.20
CA ARG A 225 0.29 1.96 -19.15
C ARG A 225 0.88 2.72 -17.97
N CYS A 226 1.68 3.74 -18.23
CA CYS A 226 2.25 4.58 -17.17
C CYS A 226 1.17 5.33 -16.38
N ALA A 227 0.15 5.87 -17.05
CA ALA A 227 -1.00 6.48 -16.37
C ALA A 227 -1.76 5.45 -15.53
N GLY A 228 -1.88 4.20 -15.99
CA GLY A 228 -2.50 3.11 -15.25
C GLY A 228 -1.84 2.81 -13.90
N VAL A 229 -0.52 2.99 -13.79
CA VAL A 229 0.24 2.84 -12.54
C VAL A 229 -0.18 3.89 -11.50
N GLU A 230 -0.60 5.06 -11.97
CA GLU A 230 -0.92 6.25 -11.15
C GLU A 230 -2.42 6.37 -10.83
N LYS A 231 -3.22 5.32 -11.11
CA LYS A 231 -4.68 5.28 -10.87
C LYS A 231 -5.08 4.74 -9.49
N GLY A 232 -4.12 4.34 -8.67
CA GLY A 232 -4.37 3.79 -7.33
C GLY A 232 -4.73 4.85 -6.30
N TYR A 233 -4.42 4.57 -5.03
CA TYR A 233 -4.73 5.46 -3.91
C TYR A 233 -3.85 6.71 -3.81
N LEU A 234 -2.63 6.67 -4.37
CA LEU A 234 -1.70 7.80 -4.33
C LEU A 234 -1.65 8.51 -5.68
N ARG A 235 -1.53 9.84 -5.63
CA ARG A 235 -1.21 10.63 -6.83
C ARG A 235 0.22 10.33 -7.26
N ALA A 236 0.52 10.46 -8.54
CA ALA A 236 1.83 10.15 -9.11
C ALA A 236 3.04 10.76 -8.39
N ASN A 237 2.91 12.00 -7.92
CA ASN A 237 3.96 12.68 -7.17
C ASN A 237 4.17 12.06 -5.78
N ASP A 238 3.08 11.65 -5.14
CA ASP A 238 3.11 11.01 -3.83
C ASP A 238 3.63 9.56 -3.92
N MET A 239 3.70 8.98 -5.12
CA MET A 239 4.31 7.67 -5.39
C MET A 239 5.85 7.73 -5.54
N GLN A 240 6.48 8.88 -5.45
CA GLN A 240 7.95 8.97 -5.54
C GLN A 240 8.57 8.72 -4.15
N GLY A 241 9.76 8.11 -4.14
CA GLY A 241 10.47 7.75 -2.92
C GLY A 241 10.59 6.25 -2.68
N LEU A 242 10.42 5.83 -1.44
CA LEU A 242 10.72 4.48 -0.99
C LEU A 242 9.59 3.52 -1.31
N TYR A 243 9.97 2.30 -1.69
CA TYR A 243 9.12 1.16 -1.95
C TYR A 243 9.60 0.01 -1.09
N ILE A 244 8.90 -0.23 0.01
CA ILE A 244 9.31 -1.19 1.03
C ILE A 244 8.62 -2.52 0.76
N TYR A 245 9.42 -3.53 0.49
CA TYR A 245 8.98 -4.89 0.22
C TYR A 245 9.29 -5.81 1.39
N ARG A 246 8.41 -6.78 1.61
CA ARG A 246 8.62 -7.91 2.50
C ARG A 246 8.13 -9.17 1.80
N ASN A 247 9.00 -10.17 1.64
CA ASN A 247 8.68 -11.43 0.97
C ASN A 247 7.94 -11.20 -0.36
N ASP A 248 8.47 -10.30 -1.20
CA ASP A 248 7.89 -9.93 -2.51
C ASP A 248 6.51 -9.26 -2.49
N ARG A 249 5.96 -8.97 -1.31
CA ARG A 249 4.79 -8.09 -1.15
C ARG A 249 5.25 -6.67 -0.88
N LEU A 250 4.76 -5.72 -1.67
CA LEU A 250 4.92 -4.30 -1.39
C LEU A 250 4.07 -3.94 -0.16
N ILE A 251 4.69 -3.41 0.87
CA ILE A 251 4.01 -3.01 2.11
C ILE A 251 3.69 -1.52 2.11
N GLN A 252 4.65 -0.71 1.68
CA GLN A 252 4.52 0.74 1.59
C GLN A 252 5.19 1.25 0.34
N TYR A 253 4.60 2.24 -0.30
CA TYR A 253 5.22 2.95 -1.41
C TYR A 253 4.99 4.45 -1.33
N GLY A 254 5.98 5.19 -1.84
CA GLY A 254 5.98 6.64 -1.84
C GLY A 254 6.53 7.23 -0.54
N GLY A 255 6.84 8.52 -0.60
CA GLY A 255 7.49 9.24 0.49
C GLY A 255 8.94 8.84 0.69
N TRP A 256 9.70 9.68 1.40
CA TRP A 256 11.13 9.47 1.63
C TRP A 256 11.47 9.11 3.08
N ASN A 257 10.44 8.89 3.91
CA ASN A 257 10.57 8.58 5.33
C ASN A 257 11.53 9.54 6.08
N GLY A 258 11.45 10.83 5.77
CA GLY A 258 12.30 11.86 6.38
C GLY A 258 13.75 11.92 5.87
N MET A 259 14.20 11.01 5.00
CA MET A 259 15.61 10.93 4.55
C MET A 259 16.14 12.23 3.94
N TYR A 260 15.30 13.03 3.29
CA TYR A 260 15.69 14.30 2.69
C TYR A 260 15.14 15.53 3.43
N GLY A 261 14.50 15.34 4.59
CA GLY A 261 13.84 16.41 5.35
C GLY A 261 12.94 17.29 4.49
N ASP A 262 12.94 18.60 4.77
CA ASP A 262 12.24 19.62 3.98
C ASP A 262 12.96 19.99 2.68
N MET A 263 14.14 19.43 2.42
CA MET A 263 14.94 19.80 1.26
C MET A 263 14.33 19.30 -0.05
N LEU A 264 13.39 18.35 0.01
CA LEU A 264 12.75 17.79 -1.16
C LEU A 264 11.36 18.41 -1.37
N GLU A 265 11.14 19.03 -2.54
CA GLU A 265 9.79 19.35 -2.96
C GLU A 265 9.06 18.06 -3.38
N PRO A 266 8.01 17.60 -2.65
CA PRO A 266 7.37 16.29 -2.91
C PRO A 266 6.82 16.16 -4.34
N HIS A 267 6.51 17.29 -4.97
CA HIS A 267 5.88 17.34 -6.29
C HIS A 267 6.86 17.39 -7.47
N LYS A 268 8.18 17.37 -7.24
CA LYS A 268 9.18 17.55 -8.30
C LYS A 268 10.27 16.47 -8.30
N THR A 269 9.86 15.21 -8.19
CA THR A 269 10.80 14.09 -8.10
C THR A 269 10.44 12.96 -9.07
N LEU A 270 11.45 12.19 -9.46
CA LEU A 270 11.32 11.01 -10.34
C LEU A 270 12.10 9.82 -9.77
N GLY A 271 12.54 9.91 -8.52
CA GLY A 271 13.34 8.90 -7.84
C GLY A 271 12.44 7.89 -7.14
N LYS A 272 12.77 6.61 -7.30
CA LYS A 272 12.16 5.49 -6.58
C LYS A 272 13.25 4.59 -6.02
N VAL A 273 13.08 4.06 -4.82
CA VAL A 273 14.05 3.16 -4.21
C VAL A 273 13.33 1.95 -3.65
N SER A 274 13.61 0.78 -4.20
CA SER A 274 13.17 -0.48 -3.61
C SER A 274 14.03 -0.80 -2.39
N VAL A 275 13.40 -1.23 -1.30
CA VAL A 275 14.05 -1.72 -0.08
C VAL A 275 13.40 -3.05 0.29
N ASP A 276 14.17 -4.13 0.32
CA ASP A 276 13.67 -5.45 0.71
C ASP A 276 13.99 -5.71 2.19
N ILE A 277 12.96 -5.72 3.05
CA ILE A 277 13.11 -6.06 4.47
C ILE A 277 13.42 -7.55 4.60
N PRO A 278 14.53 -7.91 5.27
CA PRO A 278 14.89 -9.30 5.50
C PRO A 278 13.88 -10.02 6.39
N PRO A 279 13.52 -11.28 6.13
CA PRO A 279 12.57 -12.02 6.93
C PRO A 279 13.02 -12.15 8.39
N GLY A 280 12.12 -11.91 9.34
CA GLY A 280 12.37 -12.01 10.77
C GLY A 280 12.84 -10.71 11.44
N TYR A 281 13.03 -9.63 10.69
CA TYR A 281 13.40 -8.30 11.20
C TYR A 281 12.28 -7.28 11.01
N GLU A 282 11.02 -7.71 10.90
CA GLU A 282 9.94 -6.82 10.54
C GLU A 282 9.68 -5.74 11.59
N ALA A 283 9.68 -6.12 12.86
CA ALA A 283 9.36 -5.24 13.97
C ALA A 283 10.39 -4.09 14.08
N GLU A 284 11.67 -4.40 13.85
CA GLU A 284 12.78 -3.46 13.93
C GLU A 284 12.75 -2.45 12.79
N PHE A 285 12.14 -2.81 11.66
CA PHE A 285 11.83 -1.87 10.57
C PHE A 285 10.48 -1.15 10.74
N GLY A 286 9.86 -1.25 11.92
CA GLY A 286 8.59 -0.58 12.24
C GLY A 286 7.38 -1.19 11.54
N LEU A 287 7.47 -2.42 11.03
CA LEU A 287 6.30 -3.11 10.46
C LEU A 287 5.40 -3.64 11.58
N SER A 288 4.32 -2.92 11.89
CA SER A 288 3.29 -3.42 12.81
C SER A 288 2.30 -4.38 12.10
N PRO A 289 1.52 -5.18 12.86
CA PRO A 289 0.45 -6.01 12.31
C PRO A 289 -0.66 -5.21 11.60
N THR A 290 -0.89 -3.96 12.01
CA THR A 290 -1.82 -3.03 11.36
C THR A 290 -1.21 -2.35 10.13
N LYS A 291 0.10 -2.45 9.93
CA LYS A 291 0.86 -1.92 8.78
C LYS A 291 0.61 -0.43 8.52
N THR A 292 0.25 0.32 9.57
CA THR A 292 -0.28 1.67 9.42
C THR A 292 0.80 2.71 9.11
N ASP A 293 2.06 2.49 9.50
CA ASP A 293 3.20 3.33 9.09
C ASP A 293 4.52 2.55 9.24
N ILE A 294 5.38 2.55 8.22
CA ILE A 294 6.76 2.02 8.31
C ILE A 294 7.70 3.14 8.75
N ARG A 295 8.40 2.95 9.87
CA ARG A 295 9.50 3.81 10.30
C ARG A 295 10.81 3.06 10.16
N LEU A 296 11.60 3.45 9.15
CA LEU A 296 12.93 2.87 8.97
C LEU A 296 13.83 3.25 10.16
N PRO A 297 14.72 2.34 10.61
CA PRO A 297 15.72 2.68 11.61
C PRO A 297 16.56 3.86 11.14
N MET A 298 16.79 4.85 12.01
CA MET A 298 17.50 6.09 11.63
C MET A 298 18.90 5.80 11.11
N GLU A 299 19.63 4.86 11.73
CA GLU A 299 20.97 4.48 11.29
C GLU A 299 20.95 3.89 9.88
N PHE A 300 20.00 2.98 9.60
CA PHE A 300 19.80 2.42 8.27
C PHE A 300 19.44 3.51 7.24
N ALA A 301 18.52 4.40 7.58
CA ALA A 301 18.11 5.50 6.70
C ALA A 301 19.28 6.44 6.38
N LYS A 302 20.15 6.73 7.37
CA LYS A 302 21.37 7.52 7.19
C LYS A 302 22.37 6.82 6.27
N GLN A 303 22.70 5.56 6.53
CA GLN A 303 23.61 4.80 5.66
C GLN A 303 23.08 4.71 4.23
N LEU A 304 21.77 4.49 4.06
CA LEU A 304 21.14 4.50 2.76
C LEU A 304 21.27 5.87 2.08
N LEU A 305 21.02 6.96 2.81
CA LEU A 305 21.19 8.31 2.28
C LEU A 305 22.63 8.60 1.85
N ASP A 306 23.62 8.17 2.64
CA ASP A 306 25.04 8.34 2.32
C ASP A 306 25.38 7.62 1.01
N ARG A 307 24.95 6.36 0.86
CA ARG A 307 25.13 5.58 -0.38
C ARG A 307 24.43 6.21 -1.59
N LEU A 308 23.24 6.80 -1.41
CA LEU A 308 22.52 7.52 -2.48
C LEU A 308 23.14 8.89 -2.80
N SER A 309 23.95 9.43 -1.89
CA SER A 309 24.63 10.73 -2.03
C SER A 309 26.00 10.62 -2.69
N GLU A 310 26.50 9.41 -2.94
CA GLU A 310 27.72 9.18 -3.71
C GLU A 310 27.52 9.58 -5.19
N PRO A 311 28.32 10.53 -5.72
CA PRO A 311 28.19 10.96 -7.11
C PRO A 311 28.58 9.88 -8.11
N LYS A 312 27.68 9.55 -9.03
CA LYS A 312 27.94 8.61 -10.13
C LYS A 312 27.20 8.99 -11.42
N GLN A 313 27.51 8.32 -12.51
CA GLN A 313 26.80 8.51 -13.76
C GLN A 313 25.46 7.75 -13.73
N TRP A 314 24.36 8.44 -14.05
CA TRP A 314 23.02 7.86 -14.11
C TRP A 314 22.56 7.81 -15.57
N GLY A 315 22.82 6.68 -16.24
CA GLY A 315 22.55 6.54 -17.68
C GLY A 315 23.14 7.70 -18.49
N GLN A 316 22.28 8.42 -19.22
CA GLN A 316 22.64 9.61 -20.01
C GLN A 316 22.34 10.95 -19.31
N ILE A 317 21.95 10.95 -18.04
CA ILE A 317 21.62 12.18 -17.30
C ILE A 317 22.92 12.95 -16.96
N LYS A 318 23.02 14.20 -17.43
CA LYS A 318 24.15 15.11 -17.16
C LYS A 318 23.63 16.52 -16.88
N LYS A 319 24.27 17.24 -15.95
CA LYS A 319 23.93 18.64 -15.60
C LYS A 319 25.05 19.57 -16.04
N GLY A 320 24.90 20.19 -17.22
CA GLY A 320 26.00 20.94 -17.84
C GLY A 320 27.16 20.02 -18.20
N SER A 321 28.37 20.35 -17.77
CA SER A 321 29.57 19.50 -17.89
C SER A 321 29.65 18.39 -16.83
N LYS A 322 28.85 18.46 -15.76
CA LYS A 322 28.87 17.48 -14.65
C LYS A 322 28.16 16.19 -15.09
N SER A 323 28.93 15.11 -15.23
CA SER A 323 28.44 13.77 -15.60
C SER A 323 28.16 12.85 -14.41
N LYS A 324 28.80 13.10 -13.25
CA LYS A 324 28.55 12.38 -12.00
C LYS A 324 27.62 13.21 -11.12
N LEU A 325 26.48 12.66 -10.76
CA LEU A 325 25.43 13.30 -9.95
C LEU A 325 25.08 12.39 -8.77
N THR A 326 24.68 12.96 -7.64
CA THR A 326 24.01 12.16 -6.60
C THR A 326 22.66 11.66 -7.11
N PHE A 327 22.07 10.67 -6.46
CA PHE A 327 20.74 10.17 -6.84
C PHE A 327 19.69 11.29 -6.88
N ARG A 328 19.73 12.15 -5.87
CA ARG A 328 18.86 13.33 -5.77
C ARG A 328 19.07 14.32 -6.90
N GLU A 329 20.33 14.70 -7.15
CA GLU A 329 20.66 15.62 -8.24
C GLU A 329 20.16 15.07 -9.58
N ALA A 330 20.30 13.77 -9.81
CA ALA A 330 19.90 13.12 -11.06
C ALA A 330 18.38 13.14 -11.28
N PHE A 331 17.56 12.71 -10.31
CA PHE A 331 16.10 12.71 -10.50
C PHE A 331 15.52 14.12 -10.56
N GLU A 332 16.08 15.08 -9.81
CA GLU A 332 15.61 16.47 -9.86
C GLU A 332 15.97 17.12 -11.19
N HIS A 333 17.20 16.88 -11.67
CA HIS A 333 17.64 17.37 -12.96
C HIS A 333 16.71 16.86 -14.06
N ARG A 334 16.44 15.55 -14.07
CA ARG A 334 15.54 14.92 -15.02
C ARG A 334 14.16 15.57 -15.02
N TYR A 335 13.56 15.72 -13.85
CA TYR A 335 12.25 16.37 -13.69
C TYR A 335 12.25 17.78 -14.29
N LYS A 336 13.29 18.58 -13.99
CA LYS A 336 13.40 19.99 -14.41
C LYS A 336 13.66 20.15 -15.91
N THR A 337 14.41 19.24 -16.55
CA THR A 337 14.84 19.39 -17.95
C THR A 337 13.91 18.73 -18.94
N GLU A 338 13.34 17.57 -18.60
CA GLU A 338 12.52 16.78 -19.54
C GLU A 338 11.04 17.17 -19.54
N GLY A 339 10.62 18.03 -18.59
CA GLY A 339 9.27 18.58 -18.52
C GLY A 339 9.05 19.87 -19.31
N LYS A 340 10.11 20.52 -19.79
CA LYS A 340 9.99 21.73 -20.61
C LYS A 340 9.65 21.35 -22.05
N PRO A 341 8.74 22.07 -22.74
CA PRO A 341 8.62 21.92 -24.19
C PRO A 341 10.00 22.15 -24.79
N ALA A 342 10.37 21.33 -25.79
CA ALA A 342 11.60 21.56 -26.52
C ALA A 342 11.58 23.02 -26.99
N LYS A 343 12.55 23.83 -26.56
CA LYS A 343 12.75 25.12 -27.20
C LYS A 343 13.16 24.77 -28.63
N LEU A 344 12.22 24.90 -29.57
CA LEU A 344 12.57 25.10 -30.97
C LEU A 344 13.63 26.20 -30.95
N LYS A 345 14.85 25.86 -31.34
CA LYS A 345 15.91 26.84 -31.53
C LYS A 345 15.50 27.66 -32.74
N GLU A 346 14.65 28.66 -32.55
CA GLU A 346 14.55 29.73 -33.52
C GLU A 346 15.88 30.48 -33.50
N SER A 347 16.57 30.38 -34.64
CA SER A 347 17.73 31.18 -34.98
C SER A 347 17.44 32.66 -34.74
N LYS A 348 18.23 33.29 -33.88
CA LYS A 348 18.23 34.74 -33.67
C LYS A 348 18.35 35.47 -35.02
N LYS A 349 17.39 36.32 -35.37
CA LYS A 349 17.58 37.45 -36.30
C LYS A 349 17.76 38.76 -35.50
N PRO A 350 18.56 39.72 -35.99
CA PRO A 350 18.99 40.87 -35.20
C PRO A 350 18.01 42.07 -35.27
N GLY A 351 17.70 42.60 -34.07
CA GLY A 351 17.60 44.01 -33.67
C GLY A 351 16.74 45.04 -34.44
N LYS A 352 15.79 45.68 -33.73
CA LYS A 352 15.63 47.14 -33.47
C LYS A 352 14.19 47.46 -32.96
N PRO A 353 13.91 48.66 -32.39
CA PRO A 353 14.46 49.27 -31.19
C PRO A 353 13.37 49.55 -30.14
N ALA A 354 13.78 50.00 -28.95
CA ALA A 354 12.90 50.31 -27.83
C ALA A 354 11.98 51.53 -28.09
N LYS A 355 10.72 51.43 -27.64
CA LYS A 355 9.87 52.56 -27.26
C LYS A 355 9.36 52.31 -25.85
N GLY A 356 9.62 53.25 -24.96
CA GLY A 356 9.01 53.29 -23.65
C GLY A 356 7.56 53.74 -23.75
N ASP A 357 6.77 53.36 -22.75
CA ASP A 357 5.84 54.28 -22.10
C ASP A 357 5.47 53.77 -20.71
N THR A 358 5.36 54.74 -19.83
CA THR A 358 4.98 54.71 -18.42
C THR A 358 3.53 54.24 -18.22
N LYS A 359 3.27 53.54 -17.10
CA LYS A 359 2.14 53.86 -16.19
C LYS A 359 2.09 52.97 -14.93
N GLU A 360 2.19 53.69 -13.81
CA GLU A 360 1.37 53.60 -12.59
C GLU A 360 1.17 52.25 -11.88
N SER A 361 1.78 52.22 -10.70
CA SER A 361 1.46 51.38 -9.55
C SER A 361 0.04 51.64 -9.03
N ALA A 362 -0.78 50.59 -8.97
CA ALA A 362 -1.95 50.55 -8.10
C ALA A 362 -1.84 49.30 -7.20
N SER A 363 -1.61 49.54 -5.90
CA SER A 363 -1.72 48.52 -4.87
C SER A 363 -3.18 48.06 -4.78
N ARG A 364 -3.45 46.78 -5.03
CA ARG A 364 -4.70 46.14 -4.63
C ARG A 364 -4.40 45.15 -3.51
N PHE A 365 -4.97 45.47 -2.35
CA PHE A 365 -5.13 44.61 -1.19
C PHE A 365 -5.96 43.38 -1.60
N ASP A 366 -5.42 42.17 -1.42
CA ASP A 366 -6.10 40.90 -1.68
C ASP A 366 -6.58 40.28 -0.35
N PRO A 367 -7.89 40.27 -0.05
CA PRO A 367 -8.45 39.70 1.16
C PRO A 367 -8.69 38.18 0.99
N SER A 368 -7.67 37.42 0.61
CA SER A 368 -7.74 35.96 0.54
C SER A 368 -6.64 35.25 1.33
N LYS A 369 -6.27 35.79 2.50
CA LYS A 369 -5.60 34.99 3.56
C LYS A 369 -6.63 34.26 4.41
N THR A 370 -7.29 33.26 3.83
CA THR A 370 -7.90 32.19 4.65
C THR A 370 -6.81 31.17 4.96
N THR A 371 -6.43 31.09 6.23
CA THR A 371 -5.59 30.03 6.78
C THR A 371 -6.26 28.68 6.51
N ARG A 372 -5.82 27.98 5.45
CA ARG A 372 -6.21 26.59 5.20
C ARG A 372 -5.74 25.73 6.38
N LYS A 373 -6.63 25.46 7.34
CA LYS A 373 -6.44 24.38 8.30
C LYS A 373 -6.27 23.09 7.49
N LYS A 374 -5.12 22.43 7.66
CA LYS A 374 -4.86 21.10 7.09
C LYS A 374 -6.00 20.17 7.53
N PRO A 375 -6.61 19.36 6.64
CA PRO A 375 -7.53 18.33 7.08
C PRO A 375 -6.78 17.40 8.03
N VAL A 376 -7.29 17.28 9.26
CA VAL A 376 -6.77 16.35 10.26
C VAL A 376 -7.07 14.96 9.74
N LYS A 377 -6.03 14.20 9.36
CA LYS A 377 -6.17 12.78 9.05
C LYS A 377 -6.70 12.09 10.32
N PRO A 378 -7.71 11.22 10.22
CA PRO A 378 -8.16 10.45 11.38
C PRO A 378 -6.96 9.66 11.91
N LYS A 379 -6.67 9.82 13.21
CA LYS A 379 -5.56 9.12 13.85
C LYS A 379 -5.89 7.62 13.85
N PRO A 380 -4.93 6.75 13.48
CA PRO A 380 -5.16 5.32 13.58
C PRO A 380 -5.41 4.96 15.05
N VAL A 381 -6.46 4.19 15.28
CA VAL A 381 -6.90 3.82 16.63
C VAL A 381 -5.86 2.94 17.33
N VAL A 382 -5.19 2.04 16.60
CA VAL A 382 -4.05 1.27 17.13
C VAL A 382 -2.76 2.02 16.83
N ARG A 383 -2.04 2.42 17.88
CA ARG A 383 -0.76 3.13 17.79
C ARG A 383 0.43 2.21 17.62
N ASP A 384 0.44 1.09 18.34
CA ASP A 384 1.55 0.15 18.36
C ASP A 384 1.06 -1.25 18.67
N ILE A 385 1.82 -2.26 18.24
CA ILE A 385 1.63 -3.63 18.68
C ILE A 385 3.01 -4.22 18.92
N SER A 386 3.33 -4.48 20.19
CA SER A 386 4.61 -4.99 20.65
C SER A 386 4.46 -6.41 21.24
N LYS A 387 5.58 -7.03 21.57
CA LYS A 387 5.63 -8.35 22.22
C LYS A 387 5.97 -8.20 23.69
N ASP A 388 5.30 -8.97 24.54
CA ASP A 388 5.67 -9.20 25.93
C ASP A 388 5.58 -10.71 26.21
N GLY A 389 6.71 -11.41 26.11
CA GLY A 389 6.74 -12.88 26.19
C GLY A 389 5.95 -13.57 25.07
N PRO A 390 5.03 -14.52 25.38
CA PRO A 390 4.15 -15.16 24.38
C PRO A 390 3.01 -14.24 23.93
N ASP A 391 2.80 -13.12 24.62
CA ASP A 391 1.64 -12.26 24.43
C ASP A 391 1.95 -11.11 23.47
N THR A 392 0.91 -10.71 22.75
CA THR A 392 0.94 -9.56 21.83
C THR A 392 0.25 -8.39 22.51
N VAL A 393 1.00 -7.33 22.81
CA VAL A 393 0.50 -6.13 23.47
C VAL A 393 0.09 -5.11 22.42
N VAL A 394 -1.20 -4.75 22.38
CA VAL A 394 -1.74 -3.73 21.45
C VAL A 394 -1.87 -2.41 22.19
N VAL A 395 -1.16 -1.38 21.76
CA VAL A 395 -1.23 -0.02 22.29
C VAL A 395 -2.22 0.79 21.46
N ILE A 396 -3.21 1.38 22.13
CA ILE A 396 -4.32 2.08 21.49
C ILE A 396 -4.26 3.57 21.81
N ASP A 397 -4.56 4.40 20.81
CA ASP A 397 -4.72 5.84 20.96
C ASP A 397 -6.07 6.11 21.62
N ASN A 398 -6.13 6.25 22.95
CA ASN A 398 -7.39 6.53 23.65
C ASN A 398 -8.08 7.86 23.25
N ASP A 399 -7.37 8.73 22.52
CA ASP A 399 -7.87 10.02 22.03
C ASP A 399 -8.26 9.98 20.54
N ALA A 400 -8.02 8.87 19.83
CA ALA A 400 -8.47 8.69 18.45
C ALA A 400 -9.98 8.40 18.40
N GLU A 401 -10.66 8.93 17.39
CA GLU A 401 -12.06 8.62 17.10
C GLU A 401 -12.19 7.12 16.79
N GLY A 402 -13.07 6.42 17.52
CA GLY A 402 -13.18 4.95 17.45
C GLY A 402 -12.32 4.16 18.47
N SER A 403 -11.48 4.82 19.27
CA SER A 403 -10.64 4.14 20.28
C SER A 403 -11.38 3.55 21.46
N ARG A 404 -12.40 4.24 21.94
CA ARG A 404 -13.29 3.70 22.97
C ARG A 404 -14.09 2.52 22.45
N GLU A 405 -14.45 2.54 21.17
CA GLU A 405 -15.16 1.44 20.51
C GLU A 405 -14.23 0.24 20.29
N LEU A 406 -13.03 0.44 19.74
CA LEU A 406 -12.04 -0.63 19.60
C LEU A 406 -11.60 -1.18 20.97
N MET A 407 -11.41 -0.35 21.99
CA MET A 407 -11.11 -0.82 23.35
C MET A 407 -12.29 -1.56 23.97
N ARG A 408 -13.53 -1.15 23.70
CA ARG A 408 -14.73 -1.87 24.14
C ARG A 408 -14.84 -3.21 23.43
N GLU A 409 -14.57 -3.27 22.13
CA GLU A 409 -14.49 -4.50 21.36
C GLU A 409 -13.32 -5.36 21.89
N ILE A 410 -12.07 -4.93 21.88
CA ILE A 410 -10.95 -5.74 22.41
C ILE A 410 -11.17 -6.21 23.87
N ARG A 411 -11.78 -5.40 24.74
CA ARG A 411 -12.13 -5.82 26.12
C ARG A 411 -13.28 -6.85 26.17
N ARG A 412 -14.25 -6.76 25.25
CA ARG A 412 -15.29 -7.80 25.05
C ARG A 412 -14.71 -9.10 24.49
N TRP A 413 -13.52 -9.04 23.90
CA TRP A 413 -12.89 -10.15 23.18
C TRP A 413 -11.70 -10.78 23.92
N LYS A 414 -11.45 -10.39 25.18
CA LYS A 414 -10.55 -11.15 26.07
C LYS A 414 -11.12 -12.56 26.24
N ILE A 415 -10.38 -13.55 25.72
CA ILE A 415 -10.60 -14.98 25.95
C ILE A 415 -10.24 -15.32 27.39
#